data_AF-A0A963FB69-F1
#
_entry.id   AF-A0A963FB69-F1
#
_cell.length_a   1.000
_cell.length_b   1.000
_cell.length_c   1.000
_cell.angle_alpha   90.00
_cell.angle_beta   90.00
_cell.angle_gamma   90.00
#
_symmetry.space_group_name_H-M   'P 1'
#
loop_
_entity.id
_entity.type
_entity.pdbx_description
1 polymer ?
#
loop_
_entity_poly.entity_id
_entity_poly.type
_entity_poly.pdbx_seq_one_letter_code
_entity_poly.pdbx_strand_id
1 'polypeptide(L)' 'MERMIQAISETLPGEKWQALFRLHWPAYRRWFLSEGATERPLYLSSRNALKKYMPELVPTYDSLV' A
#
# COMPACT_ATOMS: atom_id res chain seq x y z
N MET A 1 -16.60 0.34 -22.69
CA MET A 1 -15.38 0.27 -21.86
C MET A 1 -15.39 -1.06 -21.14
N GLU A 2 -14.55 -1.98 -21.56
CA GLU A 2 -14.37 -3.27 -20.88
C GLU A 2 -13.48 -3.06 -19.66
N ARG A 3 -13.88 -3.56 -18.48
CA ARG A 3 -13.09 -3.49 -17.26
C ARG A 3 -12.41 -4.84 -17.05
N MET A 4 -11.09 -4.85 -17.19
CA MET A 4 -10.29 -6.04 -16.88
C MET A 4 -10.06 -6.11 -15.37
N ILE A 5 -10.37 -7.26 -14.76
CA ILE A 5 -10.09 -7.56 -13.36
C ILE A 5 -9.01 -8.63 -13.33
N GLN A 6 -7.92 -8.36 -12.62
CA GLN A 6 -6.84 -9.33 -12.41
C GLN A 6 -6.88 -9.82 -10.97
N ALA A 7 -6.91 -11.14 -10.79
CA ALA A 7 -6.80 -11.79 -9.49
C ALA A 7 -5.42 -12.44 -9.34
N ILE A 8 -4.86 -12.36 -8.14
CA ILE A 8 -3.63 -13.07 -7.76
C ILE A 8 -3.89 -13.89 -6.50
N SER A 9 -3.11 -14.96 -6.32
CA SER A 9 -3.14 -15.79 -5.11
C SER A 9 -1.72 -16.15 -4.70
N GLU A 10 -1.36 -15.77 -3.48
CA GLU A 10 -0.11 -16.02 -2.76
C GLU A 10 -0.42 -16.05 -1.26
N THR A 11 0.25 -16.92 -0.48
CA THR A 11 0.03 -17.03 0.98
C THR A 11 0.67 -15.89 1.76
N LEU A 12 1.77 -15.36 1.24
CA LEU A 12 2.46 -14.17 1.74
C LEU A 12 2.71 -13.22 0.56
N PRO A 13 2.94 -11.91 0.79
CA PRO A 13 3.30 -10.99 -0.27
C PRO A 13 4.56 -11.46 -1.02
N GLY A 14 4.38 -11.90 -2.27
CA GLY A 14 5.43 -12.47 -3.11
C GLY A 14 5.62 -11.71 -4.41
N GLU A 15 6.14 -12.40 -5.42
CA GLU A 15 6.46 -11.80 -6.72
C GLU A 15 5.23 -11.24 -7.44
N LYS A 16 4.07 -11.91 -7.34
CA LYS A 16 2.84 -11.44 -7.99
C LYS A 16 2.35 -10.16 -7.33
N TRP A 17 2.31 -10.12 -6.00
CA TRP A 17 1.96 -8.91 -5.26
C TRP A 17 2.91 -7.75 -5.60
N GLN A 18 4.23 -8.02 -5.62
CA GLN A 18 5.24 -6.98 -5.86
C GLN A 18 5.16 -6.42 -7.29
N ALA A 19 4.85 -7.26 -8.28
CA ALA A 19 4.62 -6.83 -9.65
C ALA A 19 3.42 -5.88 -9.76
N LEU A 20 2.30 -6.19 -9.11
CA LEU A 20 1.12 -5.31 -9.06
C LEU A 20 1.43 -4.00 -8.34
N PHE A 21 2.14 -4.05 -7.21
CA PHE A 21 2.55 -2.85 -6.49
C PHE A 21 3.36 -1.92 -7.40
N ARG A 22 4.40 -2.43 -8.08
CA ARG A 22 5.22 -1.64 -9.00
C ARG A 22 4.41 -1.06 -10.17
N LEU A 23 3.44 -1.81 -10.69
CA LEU A 23 2.58 -1.38 -11.78
C LEU A 23 1.69 -0.19 -11.37
N HIS A 24 1.09 -0.25 -10.17
CA HIS A 24 0.11 0.74 -9.74
C HIS A 24 0.71 1.91 -8.94
N TRP A 25 1.86 1.70 -8.30
CA TRP A 25 2.50 2.68 -7.42
C TRP A 25 2.70 4.07 -8.06
N PRO A 26 3.15 4.23 -9.32
CA PRO A 26 3.33 5.56 -9.90
C PRO A 26 2.05 6.40 -9.95
N ALA A 27 0.91 5.77 -10.24
CA ALA A 27 -0.38 6.45 -10.28
C ALA A 27 -0.87 6.81 -8.87
N TYR A 28 -0.80 5.84 -7.94
CA TYR A 28 -1.14 6.06 -6.54
C TYR A 28 -0.28 7.16 -5.92
N ARG A 29 1.04 7.16 -6.16
CA ARG A 29 1.95 8.20 -5.69
C ARG A 29 1.56 9.57 -6.22
N ARG A 30 1.19 9.71 -7.50
CA ARG A 30 0.73 11.00 -8.04
C ARG A 30 -0.54 11.48 -7.35
N TRP A 31 -1.53 10.60 -7.18
CA TRP A 31 -2.76 10.93 -6.46
C TRP A 31 -2.49 11.30 -5.01
N PHE A 32 -1.76 10.46 -4.27
CA PHE A 32 -1.38 10.71 -2.89
C PHE A 32 -0.62 12.04 -2.78
N LEU A 33 0.31 12.32 -3.71
CA LEU A 33 1.04 13.59 -3.71
C LEU A 33 0.23 14.80 -4.22
N SER A 34 -0.98 14.61 -4.75
CA SER A 34 -1.82 15.69 -5.27
C SER A 34 -2.66 16.39 -4.20
N GLU A 35 -3.01 15.70 -3.11
CA GLU A 35 -3.71 16.29 -1.97
C GLU A 35 -2.77 17.26 -1.25
N GLY A 36 -3.17 18.43 -0.73
CA GLY A 36 -2.23 19.35 -0.07
C GLY A 36 -1.42 18.68 1.06
N ALA A 37 -0.19 19.15 1.34
CA ALA A 37 0.69 18.53 2.36
C ALA A 37 0.08 18.52 3.78
N THR A 38 -0.91 19.38 4.06
CA THR A 38 -1.65 19.46 5.32
C THR A 38 -2.73 18.41 5.47
N GLU A 39 -3.22 17.83 4.38
CA GLU A 39 -4.35 16.89 4.38
C GLU A 39 -3.91 15.42 4.50
N ARG A 40 -2.60 15.15 4.44
CA ARG A 40 -2.07 13.79 4.39
C ARG A 40 -1.46 13.34 5.72
N PRO A 41 -1.72 12.09 6.14
CA PRO A 41 -1.02 11.50 7.27
C PRO A 41 0.50 11.44 7.03
N LEU A 42 1.27 11.91 8.01
CA LEU A 42 2.72 11.71 8.03
C LEU A 42 3.06 10.23 8.26
N TYR A 43 4.23 9.81 7.78
CA TYR A 43 4.71 8.43 7.91
C TYR A 43 4.56 7.86 9.33
N LEU A 44 5.03 8.59 10.34
CA LEU A 44 4.95 8.14 11.74
C LEU A 44 3.51 8.02 12.23
N SER A 45 2.63 8.95 11.85
CA SER A 45 1.22 8.91 12.18
C SER A 45 0.55 7.67 11.56
N SER A 46 0.84 7.39 10.29
CA SER A 46 0.36 6.19 9.60
C SER A 46 0.87 4.90 10.25
N ARG A 47 2.16 4.84 10.59
CA ARG A 47 2.74 3.66 11.25
C ARG A 47 2.18 3.44 12.65
N ASN A 48 1.95 4.50 13.41
CA ASN A 48 1.32 4.40 14.74
C ASN A 48 -0.15 3.97 14.64
N ALA A 49 -0.88 4.46 13.63
CA ALA A 49 -2.23 4.01 13.37
C ALA A 49 -2.25 2.51 13.00
N LEU A 50 -1.34 2.05 12.13
CA LEU A 50 -1.21 0.63 11.79
C LEU A 50 -0.96 -0.22 13.04
N LYS A 51 -0.02 0.19 13.89
CA LYS A 51 0.25 -0.50 15.16
C LYS A 51 -0.96 -0.54 16.11
N LYS A 52 -1.76 0.53 16.16
CA LYS A 52 -2.90 0.65 17.06
C LYS A 52 -4.09 -0.18 16.59
N TYR A 53 -4.37 -0.16 15.29
CA TYR A 53 -5.62 -0.70 14.74
C TYR A 53 -5.45 -2.05 14.02
N MET A 54 -4.24 -2.39 13.56
CA MET A 54 -3.93 -3.63 12.83
C MET A 54 -2.53 -4.16 13.24
N PRO A 55 -2.30 -4.42 14.54
CA PRO A 55 -0.98 -4.84 15.04
C PRO A 55 -0.42 -6.10 14.36
N GLU A 56 -1.29 -7.02 13.96
CA GLU A 56 -0.95 -8.26 13.26
C GLU A 56 -0.36 -8.05 11.86
N LEU A 57 -0.63 -6.90 11.23
CA LEU A 57 -0.06 -6.56 9.92
C LEU A 57 1.28 -5.84 10.01
N VAL A 58 1.70 -5.40 11.20
CA VAL A 58 2.97 -4.67 11.39
C VAL A 58 4.18 -5.50 10.94
N PRO A 59 4.32 -6.80 11.27
CA PRO A 59 5.44 -7.61 10.80
C PRO A 59 5.50 -7.71 9.27
N THR A 60 4.34 -7.87 8.62
CA THR A 60 4.22 -7.90 7.16
C THR A 60 4.56 -6.55 6.55
N TYR A 61 4.12 -5.45 7.15
CA TYR A 61 4.48 -4.11 6.70
C TYR A 61 5.99 -3.90 6.78
N ASP A 62 6.60 -4.20 7.93
CA ASP A 62 8.04 -4.01 8.15
C ASP A 62 8.90 -4.91 7.25
N SER A 63 8.38 -6.05 6.74
CA SER A 63 9.09 -6.90 5.76
C SER A 63 8.97 -6.43 4.30
N LEU A 64 8.06 -5.50 4.02
CA LEU A 64 7.77 -4.96 2.68
C LEU A 64 8.47 -3.62 2.39
N VAL A 65 8.99 -2.94 3.42
CA VAL A 65 9.68 -1.64 3.30
C VAL A 65 11.11 -1.81 2.82
#